data_AF-A0A7V9CBX2-F1
#
_entry.id   AF-A0A7V9CBX2-F1
#
_cell.length_a   1.000
_cell.length_b   1.000
_cell.length_c   1.000
_cell.angle_alpha   90.00
_cell.angle_beta   90.00
_cell.angle_gamma   90.00
#
_symmetry.space_group_name_H-M   'P 1'
#
loop_
_entity.id
_entity.type
_entity.pdbx_description
1 polymer ?
#
loop_
_entity_poly.entity_id
_entity_poly.type
_entity_poly.pdbx_seq_one_letter_code
_entity_poly.pdbx_strand_id
1 'polypeptide(L)'
;MATLLVFGLVLSLAFTAPATASAAGSLTDRNCSLIPPLKAAAPIGNAACSGVRPGALIESDAGSCTMNYVFRGSDRRRYVGTAGHCVIEAPSTGGDFPERRWAPGAGPVARDGSGKRIGRFAYAVLRDSDEADFALVRLDPGVASNPQMCHFGGPTKLDSRRPGPFPPTLLSHFGNGILVGNLGVVNRTTLPARTALALGMPSARHVYAQGLVVPGDSGSAINSAGGGAVGVVVTTGVHSASIGRGGIDAGLVGIVRIVPMMQRAARFTGTTYTLQTAPRI
;
A
#
# COMPACT_ATOMS: atom_id res chain seq x y z
N MET A 1 -1.15 43.58 -39.97
CA MET A 1 -1.36 42.44 -40.90
C MET A 1 -0.15 41.54 -40.82
N ALA A 2 -0.25 40.43 -40.09
CA ALA A 2 0.77 39.38 -40.07
C ALA A 2 0.04 38.05 -39.95
N THR A 3 0.00 37.32 -41.06
CA THR A 3 -0.65 36.04 -41.25
C THR A 3 0.19 34.95 -40.57
N LEU A 4 -0.35 34.26 -39.56
CA LEU A 4 0.30 33.10 -38.96
C LEU A 4 -0.17 31.83 -39.70
N LEU A 5 0.76 31.18 -40.40
CA LEU A 5 0.55 29.87 -41.05
C LEU A 5 0.42 28.78 -39.98
N VAL A 6 -0.67 28.02 -40.02
CA VAL A 6 -0.86 26.79 -39.25
C VAL A 6 -0.24 25.63 -40.03
N PHE A 7 0.90 25.10 -39.56
CA PHE A 7 1.43 23.82 -40.04
C PHE A 7 0.78 22.69 -39.24
N GLY A 8 -0.19 22.01 -39.84
CA GLY A 8 -0.78 20.78 -39.30
C GLY A 8 0.14 19.59 -39.56
N LEU A 9 0.80 19.10 -38.50
CA LEU A 9 1.50 17.81 -38.53
C LEU A 9 0.52 16.71 -38.09
N VAL A 10 -0.06 15.99 -39.04
CA VAL A 10 -0.86 14.78 -38.78
C VAL A 10 0.12 13.64 -38.51
N LEU A 11 0.32 13.31 -37.23
CA LEU A 11 1.13 12.16 -36.82
C LEU A 11 0.26 10.90 -36.84
N SER A 12 0.30 10.16 -37.95
CA SER A 12 -0.35 8.85 -38.09
C SER A 12 0.36 7.81 -37.21
N LEU A 13 -0.23 7.48 -36.06
CA LEU A 13 0.19 6.35 -35.23
C LEU A 13 -0.29 5.04 -35.87
N ALA A 14 0.62 4.32 -36.53
CA ALA A 14 0.38 2.95 -36.97
C ALA A 14 0.27 2.02 -35.74
N PHE A 15 -0.89 1.41 -35.54
CA PHE A 15 -1.07 0.33 -34.58
C PHE A 15 -0.31 -0.92 -35.06
N THR A 16 0.84 -1.21 -34.46
CA THR A 16 1.47 -2.52 -34.60
C THR A 16 0.70 -3.55 -33.78
N ALA A 17 0.22 -4.60 -34.45
CA ALA A 17 -0.39 -5.78 -33.84
C ALA A 17 0.51 -6.39 -32.74
N PRO A 18 -0.07 -7.10 -31.74
CA PRO A 18 0.73 -7.75 -30.70
C PRO A 18 1.67 -8.78 -31.33
N ALA A 19 2.96 -8.68 -30.98
CA ALA A 19 3.96 -9.65 -31.38
C ALA A 19 3.56 -11.04 -30.86
N THR A 20 3.38 -11.97 -31.79
CA THR A 20 3.32 -13.40 -31.50
C THR A 20 4.65 -13.82 -30.87
N ALA A 21 4.60 -14.53 -29.73
CA ALA A 21 5.78 -15.02 -29.05
C ALA A 21 6.57 -15.96 -29.98
N SER A 22 7.72 -15.51 -30.47
CA SER A 22 8.67 -16.36 -31.19
C SER A 22 9.44 -17.25 -30.22
N ALA A 23 9.59 -18.50 -30.62
CA ALA A 23 10.25 -19.58 -29.89
C ALA A 23 11.72 -19.31 -29.58
N ALA A 24 12.19 -20.02 -28.55
CA ALA A 24 13.54 -20.12 -28.00
C ALA A 24 14.70 -19.73 -28.95
N GLY A 25 15.40 -18.64 -28.60
CA GLY A 25 16.72 -18.31 -29.11
C GLY A 25 17.80 -18.71 -28.11
N SER A 26 18.79 -19.49 -28.56
CA SER A 26 19.99 -19.86 -27.81
C SER A 26 20.83 -18.62 -27.50
N LEU A 27 20.99 -18.29 -26.21
CA LEU A 27 22.07 -17.42 -25.74
C LEU A 27 23.23 -18.33 -25.33
N THR A 28 24.32 -18.20 -26.07
CA THR A 28 25.51 -19.02 -26.02
C THR A 28 26.12 -19.14 -24.61
N ASP A 29 26.34 -20.40 -24.21
CA ASP A 29 27.40 -20.90 -23.33
C ASP A 29 27.37 -20.64 -21.81
N ARG A 30 26.22 -20.26 -21.26
CA ARG A 30 25.89 -20.59 -19.86
C ARG A 30 24.46 -21.12 -19.81
N ASN A 31 24.25 -22.24 -19.13
CA ASN A 31 22.92 -22.79 -18.86
C ASN A 31 22.12 -21.80 -17.98
N CYS A 32 21.61 -20.74 -18.61
CA CYS A 32 20.65 -19.83 -18.03
C CYS A 32 19.31 -20.56 -18.02
N SER A 33 19.01 -21.23 -16.91
CA SER A 33 17.65 -21.68 -16.64
C SER A 33 16.77 -20.43 -16.57
N LEU A 34 15.76 -20.34 -17.44
CA LEU A 34 14.73 -19.33 -17.31
C LEU A 34 14.11 -19.50 -15.92
N ILE A 35 14.19 -18.46 -15.09
CA ILE A 35 13.46 -18.41 -13.83
C ILE A 35 12.00 -18.69 -14.20
N PRO A 36 11.35 -19.73 -13.65
CA PRO A 36 9.97 -20.00 -13.96
C PRO A 36 9.16 -18.73 -13.70
N PRO A 37 8.23 -18.35 -14.60
CA PRO A 37 7.46 -17.14 -14.43
C PRO A 37 6.83 -17.16 -13.04
N LEU A 38 7.13 -16.14 -12.24
CA LEU A 38 6.45 -15.94 -10.96
C LEU A 38 4.96 -15.98 -11.27
N LYS A 39 4.23 -16.90 -10.62
CA LYS A 39 2.78 -17.00 -10.73
C LYS A 39 2.17 -15.78 -10.03
N ALA A 40 2.25 -14.63 -10.68
CA ALA A 40 1.55 -13.43 -10.31
C ALA A 40 0.06 -13.66 -10.61
N ALA A 41 -0.81 -13.22 -9.70
CA ALA A 41 -2.23 -13.14 -10.03
C ALA A 41 -2.40 -12.29 -11.29
N ALA A 42 -3.28 -12.71 -12.20
CA ALA A 42 -3.57 -11.95 -13.41
C ALA A 42 -4.04 -10.54 -13.01
N PRO A 43 -3.42 -9.46 -13.51
CA PRO A 43 -3.88 -8.12 -13.18
C PRO A 43 -5.24 -7.89 -13.82
N ILE A 44 -6.02 -7.02 -13.17
CA ILE A 44 -7.37 -6.53 -13.51
C ILE A 44 -8.48 -7.19 -12.69
N GLY A 45 -8.78 -6.56 -11.55
CA GLY A 45 -10.13 -6.55 -10.98
C GLY A 45 -10.54 -5.10 -10.76
N ASN A 46 -11.63 -4.66 -11.37
CA ASN A 46 -12.33 -3.41 -11.11
C ASN A 46 -13.24 -3.48 -9.86
N ALA A 47 -13.23 -4.62 -9.17
CA ALA A 47 -14.12 -4.91 -8.06
C ALA A 47 -13.95 -3.85 -6.96
N ALA A 48 -15.05 -3.20 -6.59
CA ALA A 48 -15.08 -2.33 -5.44
C ALA A 48 -14.65 -3.11 -4.19
N CYS A 49 -13.72 -2.54 -3.41
CA CYS A 49 -13.29 -3.13 -2.15
C CYS A 49 -14.12 -2.54 -1.01
N SER A 50 -15.20 -3.23 -0.64
CA SER A 50 -16.14 -2.79 0.39
C SER A 50 -15.89 -3.45 1.74
N GLY A 51 -16.45 -2.83 2.78
CA GLY A 51 -16.37 -3.29 4.17
C GLY A 51 -15.01 -3.05 4.82
N VAL A 52 -14.82 -3.61 6.01
CA VAL A 52 -13.56 -3.46 6.77
C VAL A 52 -12.60 -4.59 6.41
N ARG A 53 -11.70 -4.34 5.47
CA ARG A 53 -10.71 -5.31 4.96
C ARG A 53 -9.52 -4.64 4.28
N PRO A 54 -8.38 -5.34 4.10
CA PRO A 54 -7.26 -4.77 3.38
C PRO A 54 -7.62 -4.40 1.94
N GLY A 55 -7.27 -3.17 1.57
CA GLY A 55 -7.58 -2.59 0.27
C GLY A 55 -8.89 -1.81 0.22
N ALA A 56 -9.72 -1.81 1.27
CA ALA A 56 -10.96 -1.04 1.29
C ALA A 56 -10.70 0.43 1.68
N LEU A 57 -11.57 1.34 1.22
CA LEU A 57 -11.45 2.76 1.52
C LEU A 57 -11.73 3.03 3.01
N ILE A 58 -10.91 3.89 3.61
CA ILE A 58 -11.15 4.48 4.93
C ILE A 58 -11.16 6.01 4.81
N GLU A 59 -12.16 6.61 5.43
CA GLU A 59 -12.31 8.05 5.48
C GLU A 59 -12.16 8.55 6.92
N SER A 60 -11.45 9.66 7.06
CA SER A 60 -11.35 10.46 8.26
C SER A 60 -11.60 11.93 7.91
N ASP A 61 -11.68 12.80 8.92
CA ASP A 61 -11.81 14.24 8.68
C ASP A 61 -10.56 14.83 8.00
N ALA A 62 -9.41 14.13 8.07
CA ALA A 62 -8.16 14.53 7.40
C ALA A 62 -8.09 14.09 5.93
N GLY A 63 -8.91 13.13 5.50
CA GLY A 63 -8.95 12.70 4.10
C GLY A 63 -9.32 11.23 3.90
N SER A 64 -9.14 10.79 2.66
CA SER A 64 -9.47 9.44 2.20
C SER A 64 -8.21 8.64 1.90
N CYS A 65 -8.14 7.45 2.46
CA CYS A 65 -7.01 6.54 2.37
C CYS A 65 -7.49 5.10 2.21
N THR A 66 -6.55 4.16 2.21
CA THR A 66 -6.85 2.73 2.13
C THR A 66 -6.55 2.02 3.46
N MET A 67 -7.38 1.05 3.83
CA MET A 67 -7.16 0.17 4.97
C MET A 67 -6.06 -0.86 4.67
N ASN A 68 -5.20 -1.12 5.66
CA ASN A 68 -4.27 -2.25 5.64
C ASN A 68 -4.89 -3.48 6.32
N TYR A 69 -4.20 -4.05 7.29
CA TYR A 69 -4.51 -5.32 7.89
C TYR A 69 -5.54 -5.20 9.00
N VAL A 70 -6.22 -6.32 9.24
CA VAL A 70 -7.09 -6.50 10.40
C VAL A 70 -6.28 -7.17 11.52
N PHE A 71 -6.45 -6.67 12.74
CA PHE A 71 -5.78 -7.19 13.92
C PHE A 71 -6.78 -7.56 15.02
N ARG A 72 -6.40 -8.52 15.85
CA ARG A 72 -7.03 -8.82 17.13
C ARG A 72 -6.13 -8.27 18.24
N GLY A 73 -6.67 -7.39 19.08
CA GLY A 73 -5.99 -6.90 20.27
C GLY A 73 -6.06 -7.89 21.42
N SER A 74 -5.08 -7.84 22.33
CA SER A 74 -5.11 -8.57 23.62
C SER A 74 -6.28 -8.16 24.51
N ASP A 75 -6.85 -6.97 24.28
CA ASP A 75 -8.09 -6.48 24.90
C ASP A 75 -9.37 -7.12 24.31
N ARG A 76 -9.21 -8.14 23.45
CA ARG A 76 -10.25 -8.87 22.73
C ARG A 76 -11.03 -8.04 21.72
N ARG A 77 -10.56 -6.83 21.38
CA ARG A 77 -11.17 -5.99 20.34
C ARG A 77 -10.53 -6.22 18.99
N ARG A 78 -11.23 -5.79 17.94
CA ARG A 78 -10.74 -5.85 16.56
C ARG A 78 -10.30 -4.47 16.12
N TYR A 79 -9.26 -4.46 15.32
CA TYR A 79 -8.65 -3.25 14.79
C TYR A 79 -8.43 -3.39 13.30
N VAL A 80 -8.44 -2.27 12.59
CA VAL A 80 -7.93 -2.18 11.23
C VAL A 80 -6.92 -1.05 11.18
N GLY A 81 -5.83 -1.24 10.45
CA GLY A 81 -4.84 -0.17 10.30
C GLY A 81 -5.00 0.64 9.02
N THR A 82 -4.35 1.79 8.99
CA THR A 82 -4.09 2.62 7.79
C THR A 82 -2.77 3.40 8.03
N ALA A 83 -2.44 4.38 7.20
CA ALA A 83 -1.29 5.25 7.43
C ALA A 83 -1.62 6.33 8.48
N GLY A 84 -0.60 6.80 9.19
CA GLY A 84 -0.70 7.84 10.21
C GLY A 84 -1.05 9.22 9.65
N HIS A 85 -0.48 9.60 8.51
CA HIS A 85 -0.80 10.87 7.84
C HIS A 85 -2.25 10.95 7.34
N CYS A 86 -2.97 9.82 7.30
CA CYS A 86 -4.39 9.79 6.94
C CYS A 86 -5.32 10.26 8.08
N VAL A 87 -4.77 10.55 9.25
CA VAL A 87 -5.53 11.03 10.42
C VAL A 87 -4.80 12.14 11.18
N ILE A 88 -3.47 12.20 11.07
CA ILE A 88 -2.69 13.33 11.56
C ILE A 88 -2.69 14.38 10.44
N GLU A 89 -3.34 15.52 10.70
CA GLU A 89 -3.23 16.70 9.83
C GLU A 89 -1.77 17.14 9.77
N ALA A 90 -1.12 16.84 8.65
CA ALA A 90 0.27 17.17 8.40
C ALA A 90 0.40 17.91 7.06
N PRO A 91 1.35 18.85 6.93
CA PRO A 91 1.71 19.44 5.65
C PRO A 91 2.16 18.35 4.67
N SER A 92 1.90 18.57 3.39
CA SER A 92 2.29 17.65 2.30
C SER A 92 3.80 17.41 2.18
N THR A 93 4.62 18.25 2.82
CA THR A 93 6.09 18.18 2.81
C THR A 93 6.68 17.13 3.75
N GLY A 94 5.86 16.44 4.56
CA GLY A 94 6.33 15.51 5.60
C GLY A 94 6.72 16.21 6.91
N GLY A 95 7.26 15.44 7.84
CA GLY A 95 7.74 15.92 9.13
C GLY A 95 7.52 14.96 10.30
N ASP A 96 8.05 15.36 11.46
CA ASP A 96 7.81 14.68 12.72
C ASP A 96 6.63 15.31 13.46
N PHE A 97 5.61 14.48 13.73
CA PHE A 97 4.43 14.89 14.48
C PHE A 97 4.34 14.14 15.80
N PRO A 98 3.77 14.78 16.85
CA PRO A 98 3.51 14.10 18.10
C PRO A 98 2.67 12.85 17.90
N GLU A 99 3.22 11.71 18.33
CA GLU A 99 2.53 10.43 18.34
C GLU A 99 1.26 10.52 19.18
N ARG A 100 0.13 10.07 18.62
CA ARG A 100 -1.18 10.20 19.22
C ARG A 100 -1.69 8.85 19.70
N ARG A 101 -2.27 8.84 20.89
CA ARG A 101 -3.14 7.78 21.37
C ARG A 101 -4.42 8.40 21.90
N TRP A 102 -5.52 7.68 21.74
CA TRP A 102 -6.81 8.13 22.25
C TRP A 102 -7.38 7.10 23.21
N ALA A 103 -7.99 7.60 24.28
CA ALA A 103 -8.80 6.76 25.14
C ALA A 103 -9.94 6.11 24.32
N PRO A 104 -10.45 4.94 24.75
CA PRO A 104 -11.58 4.30 24.07
C PRO A 104 -12.74 5.27 23.86
N GLY A 105 -13.16 5.44 22.60
CA GLY A 105 -14.27 6.35 22.24
C GLY A 105 -13.87 7.82 21.99
N ALA A 106 -12.65 8.23 22.33
CA ALA A 106 -12.22 9.63 22.24
C ALA A 106 -11.52 10.00 20.92
N GLY A 107 -11.07 9.02 20.13
CA GLY A 107 -10.38 9.31 18.88
C GLY A 107 -11.28 9.76 17.74
N PRO A 108 -10.72 10.34 16.67
CA PRO A 108 -11.44 10.70 15.46
C PRO A 108 -12.26 9.52 14.91
N VAL A 109 -13.39 9.82 14.27
CA VAL A 109 -14.27 8.79 13.70
C VAL A 109 -13.67 8.29 12.38
N ALA A 110 -13.59 6.97 12.24
CA ALA A 110 -13.26 6.33 10.98
C ALA A 110 -14.53 5.83 10.28
N ARG A 111 -14.62 6.06 8.96
CA ARG A 111 -15.72 5.61 8.10
C ARG A 111 -15.18 4.70 6.99
N ASP A 112 -16.02 3.79 6.51
CA ASP A 112 -15.75 3.08 5.26
C ASP A 112 -16.11 3.93 4.04
N GLY A 113 -15.82 3.45 2.83
CA GLY A 113 -16.13 4.16 1.59
C GLY A 113 -17.61 4.34 1.23
N SER A 114 -18.53 3.92 2.10
CA SER A 114 -19.96 4.31 2.02
C SER A 114 -20.32 5.45 2.98
N GLY A 115 -19.34 6.00 3.69
CA GLY A 115 -19.54 6.99 4.76
C GLY A 115 -20.03 6.38 6.07
N LYS A 116 -20.17 5.06 6.17
CA LYS A 116 -20.64 4.40 7.38
C LYS A 116 -19.51 4.37 8.42
N ARG A 117 -19.83 4.79 9.65
CA ARG A 117 -18.91 4.69 10.78
C ARG A 117 -18.54 3.22 11.05
N ILE A 118 -17.24 2.94 11.14
CA ILE A 118 -16.70 1.61 11.44
C ILE A 118 -15.98 1.53 12.79
N GLY A 119 -15.61 2.68 13.36
CA GLY A 119 -14.87 2.74 14.61
C GLY A 119 -14.29 4.13 14.88
N ARG A 120 -13.30 4.17 15.77
CA ARG A 120 -12.53 5.37 16.08
C ARG A 120 -11.04 5.06 16.11
N PHE A 121 -10.21 6.02 15.72
CA PHE A 121 -8.77 5.90 15.83
C PHE A 121 -8.34 5.71 17.30
N ALA A 122 -7.47 4.76 17.55
CA ALA A 122 -6.93 4.45 18.87
C ALA A 122 -5.46 4.86 18.99
N TYR A 123 -4.75 4.92 17.87
CA TYR A 123 -3.33 5.23 17.80
C TYR A 123 -2.97 5.76 16.41
N ALA A 124 -2.04 6.72 16.34
CA ALA A 124 -1.44 7.20 15.10
C ALA A 124 -0.02 7.72 15.33
N VAL A 125 0.88 7.46 14.39
CA VAL A 125 2.23 8.01 14.34
C VAL A 125 2.54 8.48 12.93
N LEU A 126 3.16 9.66 12.81
CA LEU A 126 3.76 10.18 11.59
C LEU A 126 5.08 10.84 11.97
N ARG A 127 6.19 10.18 11.68
CA ARG A 127 7.54 10.61 12.01
C ARG A 127 8.54 10.15 10.96
N ASP A 128 9.11 11.11 10.26
CA ASP A 128 10.16 10.89 9.27
C ASP A 128 11.48 10.46 9.91
N SER A 129 11.85 11.02 11.07
CA SER A 129 13.10 10.67 11.78
C SER A 129 13.17 9.20 12.20
N ASP A 130 11.99 8.60 12.31
CA ASP A 130 11.76 7.25 12.79
C ASP A 130 11.11 6.35 11.71
N GLU A 131 10.97 6.83 10.47
CA GLU A 131 10.39 6.05 9.38
C GLU A 131 9.08 5.36 9.80
N ALA A 132 8.20 6.13 10.45
CA ALA A 132 7.01 5.63 11.11
C ALA A 132 5.78 6.39 10.63
N ASP A 133 4.89 5.70 9.93
CA ASP A 133 3.66 6.27 9.41
C ASP A 133 2.54 5.22 9.46
N PHE A 134 1.82 5.19 10.57
CA PHE A 134 0.87 4.12 10.86
C PHE A 134 -0.23 4.59 11.81
N ALA A 135 -1.45 4.13 11.57
CA ALA A 135 -2.57 4.34 12.47
C ALA A 135 -3.39 3.07 12.67
N LEU A 136 -4.10 3.00 13.80
CA LEU A 136 -5.03 1.93 14.14
C LEU A 136 -6.40 2.52 14.46
N VAL A 137 -7.43 1.92 13.88
CA VAL A 137 -8.82 2.13 14.24
C VAL A 137 -9.27 0.97 15.11
N ARG A 138 -9.82 1.26 16.29
CA ARG A 138 -10.58 0.29 17.07
C ARG A 138 -11.99 0.21 16.51
N LEU A 139 -12.37 -0.97 16.04
CA LEU A 139 -13.69 -1.18 15.44
C LEU A 139 -14.80 -1.12 16.48
N ASP A 140 -15.93 -0.53 16.11
CA ASP A 140 -17.13 -0.52 16.94
C ASP A 140 -17.69 -1.96 17.10
N PRO A 141 -18.38 -2.26 18.22
CA PRO A 141 -19.06 -3.55 18.38
C PRO A 141 -19.99 -3.86 17.21
N GLY A 142 -19.99 -5.11 16.74
CA GLY A 142 -20.86 -5.56 15.64
C GLY A 142 -20.37 -5.24 14.22
N VAL A 143 -19.36 -4.37 14.04
CA VAL A 143 -18.80 -4.09 12.70
C VAL A 143 -18.06 -5.31 12.18
N ALA A 144 -18.55 -5.97 11.13
CA ALA A 144 -17.88 -7.12 10.52
C ALA A 144 -16.55 -6.70 9.86
N SER A 145 -15.54 -7.58 9.92
CA SER A 145 -14.23 -7.35 9.30
C SER A 145 -13.76 -8.63 8.60
N ASN A 146 -13.12 -8.49 7.45
CA ASN A 146 -12.56 -9.60 6.70
C ASN A 146 -11.03 -9.41 6.56
N PRO A 147 -10.18 -10.34 7.01
CA PRO A 147 -8.74 -10.21 6.87
C PRO A 147 -8.25 -10.31 5.42
N GLN A 148 -9.09 -10.74 4.48
CA GLN A 148 -8.72 -11.00 3.09
C GLN A 148 -8.58 -9.71 2.27
N MET A 149 -7.38 -9.45 1.75
CA MET A 149 -7.15 -8.35 0.82
C MET A 149 -8.01 -8.49 -0.43
N CYS A 150 -8.50 -7.37 -0.96
CA CYS A 150 -9.14 -7.35 -2.27
C CYS A 150 -8.19 -7.84 -3.38
N HIS A 151 -8.74 -8.62 -4.31
CA HIS A 151 -8.06 -9.24 -5.45
C HIS A 151 -6.98 -10.29 -5.11
N PHE A 152 -6.03 -10.00 -4.23
CA PHE A 152 -4.88 -10.89 -3.95
C PHE A 152 -5.12 -11.90 -2.81
N GLY A 153 -6.12 -11.67 -1.97
CA GLY A 153 -6.28 -12.39 -0.71
C GLY A 153 -5.14 -12.15 0.27
N GLY A 154 -4.99 -13.03 1.26
CA GLY A 154 -4.02 -12.84 2.32
C GLY A 154 -4.35 -11.67 3.26
N PRO A 155 -3.47 -11.36 4.22
CA PRO A 155 -2.15 -11.97 4.39
C PRO A 155 -2.21 -13.37 5.01
N THR A 156 -1.26 -14.24 4.66
CA THR A 156 -1.17 -15.61 5.20
C THR A 156 -0.34 -15.68 6.48
N LYS A 157 0.54 -14.70 6.71
CA LYS A 157 1.45 -14.59 7.86
C LYS A 157 2.05 -13.19 7.94
N LEU A 158 2.78 -12.88 9.01
CA LEU A 158 3.69 -11.74 9.05
C LEU A 158 4.96 -12.04 8.23
N ASP A 159 5.50 -11.03 7.54
CA ASP A 159 6.76 -11.14 6.80
C ASP A 159 7.80 -10.14 7.30
N SER A 160 8.62 -10.59 8.24
CA SER A 160 9.75 -9.82 8.80
C SER A 160 11.08 -10.10 8.09
N ARG A 161 11.08 -10.87 7.00
CA ARG A 161 12.31 -11.23 6.29
C ARG A 161 12.94 -9.98 5.68
N ARG A 162 14.27 -9.99 5.62
CA ARG A 162 15.11 -8.91 5.07
C ARG A 162 16.03 -9.44 3.96
N PRO A 163 15.47 -9.94 2.84
CA PRO A 163 16.27 -10.46 1.74
C PRO A 163 17.15 -9.36 1.12
N GLY A 164 18.30 -9.78 0.60
CA GLY A 164 19.15 -8.96 -0.26
C GLY A 164 18.59 -8.82 -1.69
N PRO A 165 19.36 -8.25 -2.62
CA PRO A 165 18.88 -7.85 -3.95
C PRO A 165 18.49 -8.98 -4.91
N PHE A 166 18.89 -10.23 -4.62
CA PHE A 166 18.69 -11.37 -5.51
C PHE A 166 18.16 -12.60 -4.76
N PRO A 167 17.03 -13.18 -5.20
CA PRO A 167 16.10 -12.64 -6.19
C PRO A 167 15.33 -11.42 -5.64
N PRO A 168 14.86 -10.49 -6.51
CA PRO A 168 14.00 -9.40 -6.08
C PRO A 168 12.68 -9.93 -5.50
N THR A 169 12.07 -9.15 -4.62
CA THR A 169 10.79 -9.51 -4.00
C THR A 169 9.64 -8.87 -4.76
N LEU A 170 8.78 -9.71 -5.35
CA LEU A 170 7.49 -9.28 -5.87
C LEU A 170 6.54 -8.98 -4.71
N LEU A 171 5.97 -7.78 -4.75
CA LEU A 171 5.02 -7.25 -3.79
C LEU A 171 3.68 -6.97 -4.48
N SER A 172 2.58 -7.11 -3.75
CA SER A 172 1.23 -6.85 -4.24
C SER A 172 0.45 -6.02 -3.23
N HIS A 173 -0.23 -5.00 -3.71
CA HIS A 173 -1.10 -4.14 -2.90
C HIS A 173 -2.39 -3.84 -3.62
N PHE A 174 -3.45 -3.60 -2.86
CA PHE A 174 -4.71 -3.08 -3.37
C PHE A 174 -4.94 -1.71 -2.75
N GLY A 175 -5.16 -0.69 -3.57
CA GLY A 175 -5.33 0.70 -3.14
C GLY A 175 -6.39 1.44 -3.94
N ASN A 176 -7.06 2.39 -3.28
CA ASN A 176 -8.16 3.17 -3.89
C ASN A 176 -7.69 4.53 -4.40
N GLY A 177 -6.38 4.74 -4.54
CA GLY A 177 -5.84 5.99 -5.04
C GLY A 177 -6.27 6.29 -6.47
N ILE A 178 -6.42 7.58 -6.76
CA ILE A 178 -6.81 8.09 -8.08
C ILE A 178 -5.67 8.98 -8.60
N LEU A 179 -5.11 8.62 -9.75
CA LEU A 179 -4.10 9.43 -10.41
C LEU A 179 -4.76 10.65 -11.08
N VAL A 180 -4.47 11.84 -10.53
CA VAL A 180 -4.79 13.20 -11.04
C VAL A 180 -6.23 13.69 -10.88
N GLY A 181 -6.41 14.67 -9.98
CA GLY A 181 -7.11 15.94 -10.25
C GLY A 181 -8.62 15.92 -10.56
N ASN A 182 -9.37 16.72 -9.79
CA ASN A 182 -10.70 17.23 -10.15
C ASN A 182 -10.73 17.90 -11.54
N LEU A 183 -10.96 17.13 -12.61
CA LEU A 183 -11.41 17.64 -13.92
C LEU A 183 -12.49 16.73 -14.53
N GLY A 184 -13.43 16.25 -13.72
CA GLY A 184 -14.70 15.72 -14.25
C GLY A 184 -14.62 14.39 -15.02
N VAL A 185 -13.62 13.56 -14.79
CA VAL A 185 -13.55 12.21 -15.38
C VAL A 185 -14.04 11.18 -14.37
N VAL A 186 -15.26 10.68 -14.58
CA VAL A 186 -15.88 9.55 -13.86
C VAL A 186 -15.25 8.18 -14.18
N ASN A 187 -14.00 8.16 -14.62
CA ASN A 187 -13.31 6.93 -15.01
C ASN A 187 -12.15 6.66 -14.05
N ARG A 188 -12.21 5.55 -13.32
CA ARG A 188 -11.15 5.07 -12.43
C ARG A 188 -9.90 4.73 -13.26
N THR A 189 -9.06 5.72 -13.56
CA THR A 189 -7.88 5.56 -14.43
C THR A 189 -6.79 4.69 -13.81
N THR A 190 -6.81 4.48 -12.49
CA THR A 190 -5.86 3.59 -11.80
C THR A 190 -6.55 2.30 -11.38
N LEU A 191 -6.06 1.16 -11.89
CA LEU A 191 -6.50 -0.15 -11.43
C LEU A 191 -6.10 -0.33 -9.97
N PRO A 192 -7.00 -0.75 -9.07
CA PRO A 192 -6.69 -0.74 -7.64
C PRO A 192 -5.72 -1.85 -7.24
N ALA A 193 -5.78 -3.00 -7.91
CA ALA A 193 -4.85 -4.09 -7.70
C ALA A 193 -3.55 -3.86 -8.48
N ARG A 194 -2.43 -3.74 -7.77
CA ARG A 194 -1.12 -3.41 -8.35
C ARG A 194 0.01 -4.23 -7.74
N THR A 195 1.08 -4.38 -8.50
CA THR A 195 2.32 -5.01 -8.06
C THR A 195 3.45 -3.99 -7.99
N ALA A 196 4.44 -4.30 -7.16
CA ALA A 196 5.69 -3.57 -7.08
C ALA A 196 6.84 -4.58 -6.94
N LEU A 197 8.04 -4.17 -7.30
CA LEU A 197 9.26 -4.96 -7.15
C LEU A 197 10.16 -4.26 -6.16
N ALA A 198 10.49 -4.92 -5.06
CA ALA A 198 11.58 -4.48 -4.20
C ALA A 198 12.85 -5.22 -4.62
N LEU A 199 13.90 -4.49 -4.99
CA LEU A 199 15.19 -5.11 -5.30
C LEU A 199 15.69 -5.90 -4.08
N GLY A 200 15.81 -5.25 -2.92
CA GLY A 200 15.99 -5.90 -1.62
C GLY A 200 15.06 -5.31 -0.56
N MET A 201 15.08 -5.85 0.65
CA MET A 201 14.36 -5.28 1.79
C MET A 201 15.23 -5.25 3.06
N PRO A 202 16.42 -4.63 3.02
CA PRO A 202 17.43 -4.76 4.09
C PRO A 202 17.04 -4.03 5.38
N SER A 203 16.27 -2.94 5.28
CA SER A 203 15.82 -2.16 6.42
C SER A 203 14.83 -2.96 7.27
N ALA A 204 14.93 -2.81 8.59
CA ALA A 204 13.97 -3.38 9.54
C ALA A 204 12.72 -2.51 9.72
N ARG A 205 12.74 -1.26 9.22
CA ARG A 205 11.69 -0.25 9.45
C ARG A 205 10.92 0.09 8.18
N HIS A 206 11.58 0.06 7.03
CA HIS A 206 10.98 0.40 5.74
C HIS A 206 11.34 -0.59 4.64
N VAL A 207 10.70 -0.42 3.49
CA VAL A 207 11.03 -1.01 2.20
C VAL A 207 10.73 0.02 1.13
N TYR A 208 11.62 0.17 0.15
CA TYR A 208 11.33 0.85 -1.11
C TYR A 208 11.16 -0.15 -2.25
N ALA A 209 10.23 0.15 -3.14
CA ALA A 209 9.94 -0.68 -4.30
C ALA A 209 9.67 0.15 -5.56
N GLN A 210 9.99 -0.43 -6.72
CA GLN A 210 9.58 0.06 -8.03
C GLN A 210 8.14 -0.37 -8.30
N GLY A 211 7.24 0.59 -8.50
CA GLY A 211 5.83 0.35 -8.76
C GLY A 211 5.04 1.64 -8.85
N LEU A 212 3.72 1.54 -9.00
CA LEU A 212 2.80 2.67 -9.06
C LEU A 212 1.96 2.74 -7.78
N VAL A 213 2.06 3.86 -7.08
CA VAL A 213 1.20 4.27 -5.98
C VAL A 213 0.85 5.74 -6.20
N VAL A 214 -0.38 6.12 -5.86
CA VAL A 214 -0.95 7.44 -6.14
C VAL A 214 -1.69 7.93 -4.89
N PRO A 215 -2.00 9.24 -4.79
CA PRO A 215 -2.75 9.76 -3.65
C PRO A 215 -4.05 8.97 -3.40
N GLY A 216 -4.24 8.52 -2.15
CA GLY A 216 -5.34 7.65 -1.71
C GLY A 216 -4.96 6.16 -1.52
N ASP A 217 -3.84 5.71 -2.10
CA ASP A 217 -3.28 4.37 -1.77
C ASP A 217 -2.55 4.33 -0.44
N SER A 218 -2.30 5.50 0.16
CA SER A 218 -1.78 5.62 1.50
C SER A 218 -2.55 4.73 2.47
N GLY A 219 -1.83 3.97 3.26
CA GLY A 219 -2.39 3.01 4.19
C GLY A 219 -2.68 1.63 3.59
N SER A 220 -2.55 1.41 2.28
CA SER A 220 -2.71 0.08 1.68
C SER A 220 -1.76 -0.95 2.30
N ALA A 221 -2.31 -2.14 2.59
CA ALA A 221 -1.48 -3.30 2.89
C ALA A 221 -0.66 -3.72 1.66
N ILE A 222 0.58 -4.15 1.88
CA ILE A 222 1.44 -4.69 0.83
C ILE A 222 2.01 -6.05 1.23
N ASN A 223 1.70 -7.07 0.43
CA ASN A 223 2.03 -8.46 0.69
C ASN A 223 3.16 -8.94 -0.22
N SER A 224 4.02 -9.83 0.28
CA SER A 224 4.95 -10.57 -0.57
C SER A 224 4.22 -11.59 -1.44
N ALA A 225 4.86 -12.08 -2.50
CA ALA A 225 4.28 -13.12 -3.38
C ALA A 225 3.82 -14.38 -2.62
N GLY A 226 4.40 -14.70 -1.46
CA GLY A 226 3.95 -15.79 -0.59
C GLY A 226 2.71 -15.48 0.25
N GLY A 227 2.15 -14.27 0.12
CA GLY A 227 1.03 -13.75 0.92
C GLY A 227 1.45 -13.18 2.28
N GLY A 228 2.74 -13.05 2.56
CA GLY A 228 3.20 -12.52 3.84
C GLY A 228 2.99 -11.00 3.94
N ALA A 229 2.46 -10.51 5.06
CA ALA A 229 2.28 -9.10 5.34
C ALA A 229 3.63 -8.40 5.55
N VAL A 230 4.04 -7.60 4.57
CA VAL A 230 5.33 -6.88 4.61
C VAL A 230 5.15 -5.55 5.34
N GLY A 231 4.13 -4.77 4.97
CA GLY A 231 4.04 -3.39 5.42
C GLY A 231 2.81 -2.62 4.97
N VAL A 232 2.93 -1.31 5.10
CA VAL A 232 1.90 -0.32 4.78
C VAL A 232 2.50 0.70 3.81
N VAL A 233 1.80 0.98 2.72
CA VAL A 233 2.18 2.00 1.72
C VAL A 233 1.99 3.40 2.31
N VAL A 234 3.00 4.27 2.21
CA VAL A 234 3.07 5.56 2.95
C VAL A 234 3.69 6.70 2.13
N THR A 235 3.42 6.78 0.83
CA THR A 235 4.18 7.58 -0.16
C THR A 235 4.16 9.12 -0.01
N THR A 236 3.84 9.66 1.16
CA THR A 236 4.05 11.07 1.54
C THR A 236 5.39 11.26 2.26
N GLY A 237 6.01 12.44 2.14
CA GLY A 237 7.25 12.79 2.86
C GLY A 237 8.54 12.19 2.26
N VAL A 238 9.57 11.97 3.09
CA VAL A 238 10.91 11.44 2.70
C VAL A 238 10.84 10.02 2.08
N HIS A 239 9.66 9.39 2.15
CA HIS A 239 9.35 8.09 1.57
C HIS A 239 8.79 8.16 0.13
N SER A 240 8.60 9.36 -0.42
CA SER A 240 7.98 9.59 -1.75
C SER A 240 8.88 9.19 -2.93
N ALA A 241 10.17 9.08 -2.71
CA ALA A 241 11.12 8.35 -3.53
C ALA A 241 12.42 8.42 -2.73
N SER A 242 13.02 7.28 -2.43
CA SER A 242 14.31 7.28 -1.72
C SER A 242 15.27 6.32 -2.39
N ILE A 243 16.55 6.62 -2.27
CA ILE A 243 17.63 5.69 -2.51
C ILE A 243 18.27 5.48 -1.14
N GLY A 244 17.97 4.36 -0.50
CA GLY A 244 18.62 3.93 0.72
C GLY A 244 20.13 3.92 0.52
N ARG A 245 20.89 4.12 1.60
CA ARG A 245 22.35 4.39 1.58
C ARG A 245 23.23 3.37 0.84
N GLY A 246 22.68 2.22 0.42
CA GLY A 246 23.35 1.19 -0.37
C GLY A 246 22.76 0.90 -1.76
N GLY A 247 21.84 1.72 -2.28
CA GLY A 247 21.26 1.58 -3.63
C GLY A 247 20.28 0.42 -3.85
N ILE A 248 20.23 -0.55 -2.93
CA ILE A 248 19.37 -1.75 -2.99
C ILE A 248 17.98 -1.56 -2.37
N ASP A 249 17.79 -0.46 -1.63
CA ASP A 249 16.52 -0.06 -1.01
C ASP A 249 16.08 1.24 -1.66
N ALA A 250 15.68 1.15 -2.93
CA ALA A 250 15.32 2.31 -3.73
C ALA A 250 14.00 2.09 -4.45
N GLY A 251 13.23 3.15 -4.68
CA GLY A 251 11.94 3.04 -5.34
C GLY A 251 11.04 4.25 -5.13
N LEU A 252 9.95 4.27 -5.89
CA LEU A 252 8.89 5.29 -5.80
C LEU A 252 7.79 4.90 -4.82
N VAL A 253 7.78 3.64 -4.37
CA VAL A 253 6.82 3.13 -3.40
C VAL A 253 7.49 3.04 -2.04
N GLY A 254 7.16 3.96 -1.15
CA GLY A 254 7.57 3.93 0.26
C GLY A 254 6.66 3.05 1.10
N ILE A 255 7.25 2.14 1.87
CA ILE A 255 6.53 1.17 2.71
C ILE A 255 7.13 1.19 4.11
N VAL A 256 6.32 1.37 5.15
CA VAL A 256 6.74 1.06 6.52
C VAL A 256 6.45 -0.39 6.85
N ARG A 257 7.37 -1.07 7.52
CA ARG A 257 7.21 -2.49 7.87
C ARG A 257 6.18 -2.66 8.98
N ILE A 258 5.33 -3.68 8.84
CA ILE A 258 4.18 -3.81 9.74
C ILE A 258 4.56 -4.25 11.15
N VAL A 259 5.56 -5.14 11.29
CA VAL A 259 6.00 -5.66 12.60
C VAL A 259 6.47 -4.57 13.56
N PRO A 260 7.41 -3.66 13.20
CA PRO A 260 7.82 -2.59 14.11
C PRO A 260 6.67 -1.62 14.41
N MET A 261 5.75 -1.39 13.47
CA MET A 261 4.57 -0.54 13.71
C MET A 261 3.60 -1.16 14.72
N MET A 262 3.34 -2.48 14.62
CA MET A 262 2.54 -3.21 15.60
C MET A 262 3.18 -3.17 16.99
N GLN A 263 4.51 -3.35 17.08
CA GLN A 263 5.24 -3.30 18.35
C GLN A 263 5.23 -1.90 18.96
N ARG A 264 5.39 -0.85 18.14
CA ARG A 264 5.34 0.54 18.59
C ARG A 264 3.96 0.89 19.13
N ALA A 265 2.91 0.59 18.36
CA ALA A 265 1.53 0.77 18.79
C ALA A 265 1.26 0.03 20.10
N ALA A 266 1.71 -1.23 20.23
CA ALA A 266 1.49 -2.02 21.43
C ALA A 266 2.14 -1.39 22.69
N ARG A 267 3.35 -0.83 22.56
CA ARG A 267 4.00 -0.10 23.66
C ARG A 267 3.22 1.14 24.08
N PHE A 268 2.65 1.87 23.12
CA PHE A 268 1.92 3.12 23.39
C PHE A 268 0.50 2.92 23.90
N THR A 269 -0.16 1.85 23.46
CA THR A 269 -1.56 1.55 23.82
C THR A 269 -1.69 0.54 24.96
N GLY A 270 -0.62 -0.17 25.31
CA GLY A 270 -0.65 -1.30 26.25
C GLY A 270 -1.42 -2.51 25.71
N THR A 271 -1.66 -2.58 24.39
CA THR A 271 -2.43 -3.66 23.74
C THR A 271 -1.56 -4.38 22.72
N THR A 272 -1.34 -5.68 22.87
CA THR A 272 -0.64 -6.47 21.84
C THR A 272 -1.58 -6.74 20.67
N TYR A 273 -1.07 -6.64 19.45
CA TYR A 273 -1.84 -6.86 18.22
C TYR A 273 -1.41 -8.14 17.54
N THR A 274 -2.37 -9.02 17.24
CA THR A 274 -2.16 -10.23 16.44
C THR A 274 -2.79 -10.03 15.07
N LEU A 275 -1.99 -10.20 14.01
CA LEU A 275 -2.46 -10.15 12.63
C LEU A 275 -3.55 -11.21 12.42
N GLN A 276 -4.67 -10.82 11.82
CA GLN A 276 -5.67 -11.77 11.33
C GLN A 276 -5.29 -12.18 9.90
N THR A 277 -5.19 -13.48 9.65
CA THR A 277 -4.73 -14.04 8.38
C THR A 277 -5.89 -14.52 7.51
N ALA A 278 -5.65 -14.62 6.20
CA ALA A 278 -6.57 -15.15 5.20
C ALA A 278 -5.79 -15.98 4.15
N PRO A 279 -6.44 -16.92 3.45
CA PRO A 279 -5.84 -17.58 2.29
C PRO A 279 -5.61 -16.59 1.14
N ARG A 280 -4.67 -16.92 0.25
CA ARG A 280 -4.48 -16.22 -1.02
C ARG A 280 -5.57 -16.59 -2.02
N ILE A 281 -5.75 -15.74 -3.04
CA ILE A 281 -6.58 -15.99 -4.22
C ILE A 281 -5.65 -16.21 -5.42
#